data_AF-A0A383B1N5-F1
#
_entry.id   AF-A0A383B1N5-F1
#
_cell.length_a   1.000
_cell.length_b   1.000
_cell.length_c   1.000
_cell.angle_alpha   90.00
_cell.angle_beta   90.00
_cell.angle_gamma   90.00
#
_symmetry.space_group_name_H-M   'P 1'
#
loop_
_entity.id
_entity.type
_entity.pdbx_description
1 polymer ?
#
loop_
_entity_poly.entity_id
_entity_poly.type
_entity_poly.pdbx_seq_one_letter_code
_entity_poly.pdbx_strand_id
1 'polypeptide(L)' 'MRIGVDLGGTKIEGIILSNDGSIAEKIRMDTPSEQYEATLDAICDIVN' A
#
# COMPACT_ATOMS: atom_id res chain seq x y z
N MET A 1 11.94 10.58 -1.91
CA MET A 1 10.57 10.03 -2.03
C MET A 1 10.45 8.93 -1.00
N ARG A 2 9.30 8.80 -0.35
CA ARG A 2 9.04 7.74 0.64
C ARG A 2 7.73 7.06 0.28
N ILE A 3 7.60 5.78 0.61
CA ILE A 3 6.35 5.03 0.44
C ILE A 3 5.88 4.63 1.84
N GLY A 4 4.60 4.89 2.12
CA GLY A 4 3.92 4.39 3.31
C GLY A 4 2.92 3.30 2.90
N VAL A 5 2.93 2.18 3.60
CA VAL A 5 1.96 1.09 3.42
C VAL A 5 1.26 0.85 4.75
N ASP A 6 -0.06 0.93 4.76
CA ASP A 6 -0.93 0.59 5.89
C ASP A 6 -1.71 -0.69 5.55
N LEU A 7 -1.42 -1.77 6.30
CA LEU A 7 -2.03 -3.08 6.11
C LEU A 7 -3.10 -3.30 7.17
N GLY A 8 -4.36 -3.00 6.80
CA GLY A 8 -5.53 -3.35 7.59
C GLY A 8 -6.06 -4.74 7.27
N GLY A 9 -6.93 -5.28 8.14
CA GLY A 9 -7.57 -6.59 7.91
C GLY A 9 -8.56 -6.62 6.75
N THR A 10 -9.05 -5.46 6.31
CA THR A 10 -10.04 -5.34 5.22
C THR A 10 -9.52 -4.56 4.03
N LYS A 11 -8.64 -3.57 4.26
CA LYS A 11 -8.08 -2.71 3.20
C LYS A 11 -6.58 -2.54 3.39
N ILE A 12 -5.87 -2.42 2.27
CA ILE A 12 -4.48 -1.98 2.20
C ILE A 12 -4.47 -0.57 1.60
N GLU A 13 -3.75 0.35 2.22
CA GLU A 13 -3.54 1.71 1.72
C GLU A 13 -2.05 1.97 1.46
N GLY A 14 -1.74 2.44 0.25
CA GLY A 14 -0.41 2.90 -0.14
C GLY A 14 -0.39 4.40 -0.33
N ILE A 15 0.66 5.08 0.14
CA ILE A 15 0.90 6.50 -0.16
C ILE A 15 2.32 6.72 -0.66
N ILE A 16 2.45 7.56 -1.68
CA ILE A 16 3.76 8.07 -2.13
C ILE A 16 3.91 9.49 -1.60
N LEU A 17 4.96 9.70 -0.81
CA LEU A 17 5.32 11.00 -0.26
C LEU A 17 6.50 11.59 -1.04
N SER A 18 6.28 12.79 -1.57
CA SER A 18 7.30 13.64 -2.15
C SER A 18 8.31 14.10 -1.09
N ASN A 19 9.45 14.62 -1.53
CA ASN A 19 10.51 15.09 -0.63
C ASN A 19 10.08 16.28 0.26
N ASP A 20 9.09 17.05 -0.18
CA ASP A 20 8.49 18.17 0.55
C ASP A 20 7.40 17.73 1.55
N GLY A 21 7.13 16.42 1.66
CA GLY A 21 6.09 15.87 2.52
C GLY A 21 4.68 15.90 1.93
N SER A 22 4.50 16.37 0.69
CA SER A 22 3.22 16.27 0.00
C SER A 22 2.92 14.83 -0.43
N ILE A 23 1.64 14.47 -0.48
CA ILE A 23 1.18 13.19 -1.02
C ILE A 23 1.15 13.30 -2.54
N ALA A 24 2.03 12.57 -3.21
CA ALA A 24 2.07 12.48 -4.66
C ALA A 24 1.00 11.52 -5.20
N GLU A 25 0.78 10.41 -4.49
CA GLU A 25 -0.18 9.38 -4.90
C GLU A 25 -0.78 8.66 -3.69
N LYS A 26 -2.02 8.21 -3.84
CA LYS A 26 -2.72 7.37 -2.87
C LYS A 26 -3.38 6.18 -3.59
N ILE A 27 -3.04 4.98 -3.16
CA ILE A 27 -3.54 3.70 -3.68
C ILE A 27 -4.35 3.02 -2.58
N ARG A 28 -5.46 2.39 -2.94
CA ARG A 28 -6.30 1.64 -2.00
C ARG A 28 -6.86 0.39 -2.65
N MET A 29 -6.73 -0.74 -1.98
CA MET A 29 -7.26 -2.02 -2.44
C MET A 29 -7.80 -2.87 -1.28
N ASP A 30 -8.55 -3.92 -1.62
CA ASP A 30 -9.00 -4.93 -0.67
C ASP A 30 -7.82 -5.74 -0.12
N THR A 31 -7.85 -6.05 1.18
CA THR A 31 -6.90 -6.99 1.76
C THR A 31 -7.32 -8.41 1.41
N PRO A 32 -6.44 -9.22 0.79
CA PRO A 32 -6.71 -10.65 0.58
C PRO A 32 -6.68 -11.40 1.91
N SER A 33 -7.80 -11.39 2.63
CA SER A 33 -7.90 -11.95 3.98
C SER A 33 -7.46 -13.42 4.01
N GLU A 34 -6.71 -13.77 5.07
CA GLU A 34 -6.21 -15.13 5.35
C GLU A 34 -5.29 -15.74 4.28
N GLN A 35 -4.86 -14.95 3.29
CA GLN A 35 -3.97 -15.38 2.22
C GLN A 35 -2.67 -14.58 2.28
N TYR A 36 -1.66 -15.17 2.94
CA TYR A 36 -0.37 -14.50 3.16
C TYR A 36 0.32 -14.12 1.86
N GLU A 37 0.49 -15.06 0.93
CA GLU A 37 1.15 -14.80 -0.36
C GLU A 37 0.41 -13.72 -1.17
N ALA A 38 -0.92 -13.81 -1.26
CA ALA A 38 -1.72 -12.79 -1.95
C ALA A 38 -1.60 -11.40 -1.29
N THR A 39 -1.41 -11.35 0.03
CA THR A 39 -1.16 -10.09 0.75
C THR A 39 0.22 -9.52 0.39
N LEU A 40 1.24 -10.38 0.24
CA LEU A 40 2.56 -9.94 -0.21
C LEU A 40 2.52 -9.41 -1.64
N ASP A 41 1.83 -10.11 -2.54
CA ASP A 41 1.66 -9.67 -3.93
C ASP A 41 0.95 -8.31 -3.99
N ALA A 42 -0.13 -8.13 -3.24
CA ALA A 42 -0.85 -6.86 -3.17
C ALA A 42 0.02 -5.70 -2.64
N ILE A 43 0.93 -5.98 -1.69
CA ILE A 43 1.89 -4.97 -1.21
C ILE A 43 2.95 -4.67 -2.27
N CYS A 44 3.44 -5.68 -3.00
CA CYS A 44 4.40 -5.48 -4.10
C CYS A 44 3.79 -4.62 -5.22
N ASP A 45 2.52 -4.84 -5.55
CA ASP A 45 1.79 -4.05 -6.55
C ASP A 45 1.67 -2.57 -6.18
N ILE A 46 1.66 -2.23 -4.89
CA ILE A 46 1.66 -0.84 -4.41
C ILE A 46 3.03 -0.17 -4.58
N VAL A 47 4.12 -0.95 -4.60
CA VAL A 47 5.50 -0.44 -4.59
C VAL A 47 6.13 -0.41 -5.98
N ASN A 48 5.64 -1.21 -6.94
CA ASN A 48 6.14 -1.30 -8.32
C ASN A 48 5.88 -0.03 -9.15
#